data_AF-A0A5J4R464-F1
#
_entry.id   AF-A0A5J4R464-F1
#
_cell.length_a   1.000
_cell.length_b   1.000
_cell.length_c   1.000
_cell.angle_alpha   90.00
_cell.angle_beta   90.00
_cell.angle_gamma   90.00
#
_symmetry.space_group_name_H-M   'P 1'
#
loop_
_entity.id
_entity.type
_entity.pdbx_description
1 polymer ?
#
loop_
_entity_poly.entity_id
_entity_poly.type
_entity_poly.pdbx_seq_one_letter_code
_entity_poly.pdbx_strand_id
1 'polypeptide(L)'
;SVPLIIDNYLKPESVAMFEAIGVLTKKELEARNEVKWEIYTKKIQIEARVLGDLAMNHIIPVATQYQTDLINNVYKLKKLFPEDKATKLSTKNLELIEEIADRTAFIKEHVDAMIEARKVANKIESERGKAIVYHDKIAPMLEEIRYHIDKLELIVDNQMWTLPKYRELLFIR
;
A
#
# COMPACT_ATOMS: atom_id res chain seq x y z
N SER A 1 17.15 -7.79 0.63
CA SER A 1 16.55 -6.45 0.52
C SER A 1 17.31 -5.62 -0.50
N VAL A 2 16.63 -4.76 -1.27
CA VAL A 2 17.28 -3.93 -2.30
C VAL A 2 18.43 -3.07 -1.74
N PRO A 3 18.29 -2.39 -0.57
CA PRO A 3 19.37 -1.58 0.00
C PRO A 3 20.65 -2.37 0.31
N LEU A 4 20.53 -3.59 0.84
CA LEU A 4 21.67 -4.44 1.17
C LEU A 4 22.33 -5.04 -0.07
N ILE A 5 21.58 -5.24 -1.15
CA ILE A 5 22.15 -5.72 -2.42
C ILE A 5 23.10 -4.67 -2.99
N ILE A 6 22.78 -3.38 -2.84
CA ILE A 6 23.63 -2.27 -3.30
C ILE A 6 24.99 -2.29 -2.58
N ASP A 7 25.07 -2.72 -1.32
CA ASP A 7 26.34 -2.83 -0.59
C ASP A 7 27.36 -3.76 -1.29
N ASN A 8 26.91 -4.73 -2.09
CA ASN A 8 27.79 -5.66 -2.78
C ASN A 8 28.73 -4.95 -3.79
N TYR A 9 28.39 -3.75 -4.27
CA TYR A 9 29.29 -2.96 -5.11
C TYR A 9 30.53 -2.45 -4.36
N LEU A 10 30.47 -2.36 -3.03
CA LEU A 10 31.59 -1.89 -2.18
C LEU A 10 32.39 -3.04 -1.57
N LYS A 11 32.04 -4.29 -1.89
CA LYS A 11 32.84 -5.45 -1.48
C LYS A 11 34.25 -5.37 -2.09
N PRO A 12 35.31 -5.76 -1.36
CA PRO A 12 36.69 -5.68 -1.85
C PRO A 12 36.89 -6.35 -3.21
N GLU A 13 36.23 -7.50 -3.43
CA GLU A 13 36.32 -8.25 -4.68
C GLU A 13 35.69 -7.49 -5.85
N SER A 14 34.53 -6.85 -5.62
CA SER A 14 33.83 -6.02 -6.61
C SER A 14 34.64 -4.78 -6.97
N VAL A 15 35.17 -4.08 -5.96
CA VAL A 15 35.98 -2.87 -6.15
C VAL A 15 37.25 -3.21 -6.93
N ALA A 16 37.97 -4.27 -6.53
CA ALA A 16 39.19 -4.72 -7.21
C ALA A 16 38.92 -5.09 -8.67
N MET A 17 37.80 -5.76 -8.96
CA MET A 17 37.39 -6.08 -10.32
C MET A 17 37.13 -4.82 -11.15
N PHE A 18 36.37 -3.84 -10.65
CA PHE A 18 36.07 -2.61 -11.37
C PHE A 18 37.32 -1.74 -11.64
N GLU A 19 38.22 -1.67 -10.66
CA GLU A 19 39.47 -0.93 -10.78
C GLU A 19 40.45 -1.61 -11.74
N ALA A 20 40.59 -2.94 -11.68
CA ALA A 20 41.48 -3.70 -12.56
C ALA A 20 41.11 -3.59 -14.04
N ILE A 21 39.82 -3.50 -14.36
CA ILE A 21 39.31 -3.35 -15.72
C ILE A 21 39.30 -1.88 -16.16
N GLY A 22 39.58 -0.93 -15.26
CA GLY A 22 39.58 0.51 -15.56
C GLY A 22 38.18 1.09 -15.82
N VAL A 23 37.14 0.47 -15.26
CA VAL A 23 35.74 0.86 -15.51
C VAL A 23 35.26 1.90 -14.51
N LEU A 24 35.51 1.66 -13.21
CA LEU A 24 35.17 2.58 -12.13
C LEU A 24 36.24 2.51 -11.03
N THR A 25 36.50 3.66 -10.43
CA THR A 25 37.30 3.79 -9.20
C THR A 25 36.44 3.55 -7.96
N LYS A 26 37.08 3.23 -6.82
CA LYS A 26 36.38 3.11 -5.54
C LYS A 26 35.50 4.32 -5.19
N LYS A 27 36.01 5.54 -5.40
CA LYS A 27 35.25 6.77 -5.12
C LYS A 27 33.99 6.90 -5.99
N GLU A 28 34.07 6.50 -7.25
CA GLU A 28 32.92 6.51 -8.16
C GLU A 28 31.89 5.44 -7.78
N LEU A 29 32.34 4.27 -7.30
CA LEU A 29 31.46 3.23 -6.78
C LEU A 29 30.70 3.70 -5.53
N GLU A 30 31.39 4.36 -4.59
CA GLU A 30 30.78 4.96 -3.40
C GLU A 30 29.71 5.99 -3.78
N ALA A 31 30.04 6.94 -4.66
CA ALA A 31 29.10 7.96 -5.12
C ALA A 31 27.89 7.37 -5.86
N ARG A 32 28.11 6.36 -6.73
CA ARG A 32 27.01 5.68 -7.43
C ARG A 32 26.10 4.92 -6.48
N ASN A 33 26.65 4.32 -5.42
CA ASN A 33 25.85 3.62 -4.42
C ASN A 33 24.97 4.58 -3.62
N GLU A 34 25.52 5.74 -3.25
CA GLU A 34 24.75 6.80 -2.59
C GLU A 34 23.53 7.22 -3.41
N VAL A 35 23.74 7.49 -4.70
CA VAL A 35 22.65 7.80 -5.64
C VAL A 35 21.65 6.65 -5.78
N LYS A 36 22.10 5.38 -5.77
CA LYS A 36 21.19 4.22 -5.84
C LYS A 36 20.29 4.11 -4.61
N TRP A 37 20.83 4.31 -3.40
CA TRP A 37 20.02 4.32 -2.17
C TRP A 37 19.04 5.49 -2.16
N GLU A 38 19.45 6.66 -2.63
CA GLU A 38 18.56 7.82 -2.76
C GLU A 38 17.40 7.55 -3.74
N ILE A 39 17.70 7.01 -4.93
CA ILE A 39 16.68 6.64 -5.93
C ILE A 39 15.68 5.65 -5.35
N TYR A 40 16.17 4.60 -4.68
CA TYR A 40 15.32 3.60 -4.04
C TYR A 40 14.40 4.25 -3.00
N THR A 41 14.96 5.06 -2.11
CA THR A 41 14.21 5.77 -1.07
C THR A 41 13.13 6.65 -1.67
N LYS A 42 13.46 7.47 -2.68
CA LYS A 42 12.50 8.37 -3.34
C LYS A 42 11.39 7.60 -4.02
N LYS A 43 11.69 6.47 -4.66
CA LYS A 43 10.69 5.61 -5.31
C LYS A 43 9.64 5.13 -4.30
N ILE A 44 10.08 4.46 -3.22
CA ILE A 44 9.17 3.97 -2.18
C ILE A 44 8.42 5.14 -1.51
N GLN A 45 9.08 6.29 -1.33
CA GLN A 45 8.43 7.47 -0.78
C GLN A 45 7.28 7.98 -1.66
N ILE A 46 7.45 8.01 -2.99
CA ILE A 46 6.41 8.42 -3.93
C ILE A 46 5.27 7.40 -3.90
N GLU A 47 5.58 6.11 -3.97
CA GLU A 47 4.57 5.03 -3.90
C GLU A 47 3.74 5.13 -2.62
N ALA A 48 4.38 5.36 -1.47
CA ALA A 48 3.69 5.55 -0.19
C ALA A 48 2.79 6.79 -0.16
N ARG A 49 3.22 7.90 -0.80
CA ARG A 49 2.39 9.12 -0.89
C ARG A 49 1.15 8.85 -1.74
N VAL A 50 1.35 8.29 -2.93
CA VAL A 50 0.27 8.04 -3.88
C VAL A 50 -0.72 7.03 -3.30
N LEU A 51 -0.23 5.94 -2.69
CA LEU A 51 -1.11 4.95 -2.06
C LEU A 51 -1.96 5.57 -0.94
N GLY A 52 -1.35 6.37 -0.06
CA GLY A 52 -2.08 7.03 1.02
C GLY A 52 -3.15 8.01 0.50
N ASP A 53 -2.81 8.78 -0.53
CA ASP A 53 -3.74 9.72 -1.17
C ASP A 53 -4.92 8.98 -1.84
N LEU A 54 -4.64 7.93 -2.61
CA LEU A 54 -5.66 7.10 -3.24
C LEU A 54 -6.55 6.39 -2.22
N ALA A 55 -5.96 5.85 -1.15
CA ALA A 55 -6.70 5.17 -0.10
C ALA A 55 -7.72 6.11 0.56
N MET A 56 -7.28 7.31 0.94
CA MET A 56 -8.11 8.28 1.67
C MET A 56 -9.15 8.97 0.79
N ASN A 57 -8.79 9.32 -0.45
CA ASN A 57 -9.64 10.16 -1.31
C ASN A 57 -10.49 9.36 -2.31
N HIS A 58 -10.08 8.16 -2.69
CA HIS A 58 -10.77 7.38 -3.73
C HIS A 58 -11.37 6.07 -3.20
N ILE A 59 -10.67 5.35 -2.31
CA ILE A 59 -11.09 4.01 -1.90
C ILE A 59 -12.03 4.05 -0.69
N ILE A 60 -11.62 4.68 0.41
CA ILE A 60 -12.42 4.77 1.64
C ILE A 60 -13.80 5.42 1.38
N PRO A 61 -13.92 6.54 0.63
CA PRO A 61 -15.22 7.15 0.38
C PRO A 61 -16.19 6.23 -0.36
N VAL A 62 -15.70 5.51 -1.38
CA VAL A 62 -16.49 4.57 -2.17
C VAL A 62 -16.94 3.38 -1.32
N ALA A 63 -16.03 2.81 -0.53
CA ALA A 63 -16.36 1.72 0.38
C ALA A 63 -17.43 2.15 1.41
N THR A 64 -17.31 3.36 1.95
CA THR A 64 -18.28 3.94 2.91
C THR A 64 -19.65 4.18 2.26
N GLN A 65 -19.67 4.64 1.01
CA GLN A 65 -20.91 4.81 0.25
C GLN A 65 -21.61 3.46 0.04
N TYR A 66 -20.87 2.45 -0.42
CA TYR A 66 -21.42 1.10 -0.60
C TYR A 66 -21.92 0.49 0.72
N GLN A 67 -21.17 0.68 1.81
CA GLN A 67 -21.60 0.27 3.14
C GLN A 67 -22.93 0.93 3.54
N THR A 68 -23.11 2.22 3.23
CA THR A 68 -24.36 2.95 3.51
C THR A 68 -25.54 2.33 2.74
N ASP A 69 -25.33 1.92 1.49
CA ASP A 69 -26.36 1.25 0.69
C ASP A 69 -26.75 -0.12 1.26
N LEU A 70 -25.77 -0.90 1.73
CA LEU A 70 -26.02 -2.17 2.42
C LEU A 70 -26.82 -1.96 3.72
N ILE A 71 -26.46 -0.95 4.52
CA ILE A 71 -27.18 -0.61 5.77
C ILE A 71 -28.63 -0.23 5.46
N ASN A 72 -28.85 0.60 4.44
CA ASN A 72 -30.18 0.99 4.00
C ASN A 72 -31.01 -0.21 3.54
N ASN A 73 -30.39 -1.18 2.86
CA ASN A 73 -31.05 -2.42 2.45
C ASN A 73 -31.50 -3.23 3.69
N VAL A 74 -30.59 -3.46 4.65
CA VAL A 74 -30.90 -4.17 5.90
C VAL A 74 -32.05 -3.50 6.65
N TYR A 75 -32.03 -2.17 6.76
CA TYR A 75 -33.10 -1.43 7.43
C TYR A 75 -34.46 -1.58 6.73
N LYS A 76 -34.48 -1.53 5.40
CA LYS A 76 -35.70 -1.76 4.60
C LYS A 76 -36.22 -3.19 4.74
N LEU A 77 -35.35 -4.20 4.75
CA LEU A 77 -35.74 -5.60 4.97
C LEU A 77 -36.39 -5.83 6.33
N LYS A 78 -35.83 -5.23 7.39
CA LYS A 78 -36.40 -5.28 8.75
C LYS A 78 -37.78 -4.63 8.86
N LYS A 79 -38.10 -3.66 8.01
CA LYS A 79 -39.43 -3.03 7.96
C LYS A 79 -40.45 -3.83 7.15
N LEU A 80 -40.00 -4.54 6.11
CA LEU A 80 -40.87 -5.23 5.17
C LEU A 80 -41.29 -6.63 5.63
N PHE A 81 -40.43 -7.31 6.41
CA PHE A 81 -40.64 -8.69 6.81
C PHE A 81 -40.76 -8.83 8.34
N PRO A 82 -41.46 -9.88 8.84
CA PRO A 82 -41.42 -10.25 10.24
C PRO A 82 -39.99 -10.51 10.72
N GLU A 83 -39.72 -10.25 11.99
CA GLU A 83 -38.38 -10.21 12.59
C GLU A 83 -37.54 -11.46 12.31
N ASP A 84 -38.13 -12.65 12.45
CA ASP A 84 -37.45 -13.93 12.20
C ASP A 84 -36.96 -14.07 10.76
N LYS A 85 -37.79 -13.64 9.79
CA LYS A 85 -37.48 -13.71 8.37
C LYS A 85 -36.52 -12.60 7.95
N ALA A 86 -36.70 -11.40 8.48
CA ALA A 86 -35.81 -10.27 8.24
C ALA A 86 -34.38 -10.57 8.71
N THR A 87 -34.26 -11.12 9.92
CA THR A 87 -32.96 -11.46 10.53
C THR A 87 -32.21 -12.45 9.64
N LYS A 88 -32.86 -13.55 9.24
CA LYS A 88 -32.28 -14.57 8.36
C LYS A 88 -31.84 -14.02 7.00
N LEU A 89 -32.60 -13.08 6.43
CA LEU A 89 -32.27 -12.46 5.14
C LEU A 89 -31.15 -11.41 5.26
N SER A 90 -31.02 -10.75 6.42
CA SER A 90 -30.04 -9.69 6.63
C SER A 90 -28.67 -10.16 7.11
N THR A 91 -28.52 -11.40 7.61
CA THR A 91 -27.27 -11.88 8.23
C THR A 91 -26.05 -11.67 7.33
N LYS A 92 -26.13 -12.03 6.05
CA LYS A 92 -25.02 -11.86 5.10
C LYS A 92 -24.68 -10.41 4.81
N ASN A 93 -25.68 -9.53 4.75
CA ASN A 93 -25.43 -8.11 4.57
C ASN A 93 -24.77 -7.50 5.81
N LEU A 94 -25.14 -7.95 7.01
CA LEU A 94 -24.51 -7.50 8.26
C LEU A 94 -23.05 -7.93 8.33
N GLU A 95 -22.72 -9.19 7.99
CA GLU A 95 -21.34 -9.67 7.89
C GLU A 95 -20.50 -8.80 6.95
N LEU A 96 -21.03 -8.44 5.77
CA LEU A 96 -20.34 -7.58 4.82
C LEU A 96 -20.16 -6.14 5.33
N ILE A 97 -21.16 -5.60 6.03
CA ILE A 97 -21.08 -4.25 6.61
C ILE A 97 -19.96 -4.19 7.65
N GLU A 98 -19.87 -5.19 8.52
CA GLU A 98 -18.81 -5.32 9.52
C GLU A 98 -17.44 -5.46 8.84
N GLU A 99 -17.33 -6.33 7.83
CA GLU A 99 -16.07 -6.51 7.11
C GLU A 99 -15.59 -5.23 6.41
N ILE A 100 -16.49 -4.45 5.80
CA ILE A 100 -16.14 -3.16 5.19
C ILE A 100 -15.70 -2.16 6.27
N ALA A 101 -16.38 -2.13 7.43
CA ALA A 101 -16.03 -1.23 8.53
C ALA A 101 -14.62 -1.51 9.04
N ASP A 102 -14.32 -2.78 9.35
CA ASP A 102 -13.02 -3.19 9.87
C ASP A 102 -11.89 -2.90 8.89
N ARG A 103 -12.11 -3.18 7.60
CA ARG A 103 -11.10 -2.93 6.56
C ARG A 103 -10.84 -1.45 6.35
N THR A 104 -11.89 -0.63 6.29
CA THR A 104 -11.75 0.83 6.11
C THR A 104 -11.09 1.50 7.31
N ALA A 105 -11.41 1.05 8.53
CA ALA A 105 -10.74 1.48 9.75
C ALA A 105 -9.24 1.12 9.72
N PHE A 106 -8.92 -0.15 9.41
CA PHE A 106 -7.55 -0.62 9.31
C PHE A 106 -6.73 0.20 8.29
N ILE A 107 -7.28 0.42 7.09
CA ILE A 107 -6.60 1.20 6.04
C ILE A 107 -6.28 2.60 6.55
N LYS A 108 -7.25 3.29 7.15
CA LYS A 108 -7.07 4.65 7.68
C LYS A 108 -5.96 4.70 8.72
N GLU A 109 -6.01 3.83 9.72
CA GLU A 109 -5.02 3.78 10.79
C GLU A 109 -3.61 3.47 10.26
N HIS A 110 -3.49 2.53 9.31
CA HIS A 110 -2.20 2.14 8.74
C HIS A 110 -1.64 3.20 7.80
N VAL A 111 -2.49 3.94 7.09
CA VAL A 111 -2.05 5.11 6.30
C VAL A 111 -1.50 6.19 7.22
N ASP A 112 -2.18 6.51 8.32
CA ASP A 112 -1.71 7.49 9.30
C ASP A 112 -0.37 7.04 9.93
N ALA A 113 -0.28 5.77 10.34
CA ALA A 113 0.96 5.19 10.87
C ALA A 113 2.10 5.23 9.84
N MET A 114 1.83 4.96 8.56
CA MET A 114 2.81 5.01 7.48
C MET A 114 3.31 6.44 7.26
N ILE A 115 2.43 7.44 7.36
CA ILE A 115 2.81 8.86 7.28
C ILE A 115 3.78 9.22 8.41
N GLU A 116 3.50 8.80 9.65
CA GLU A 116 4.40 9.04 10.78
C GLU A 116 5.72 8.29 10.65
N ALA A 117 5.71 7.02 10.24
CA ALA A 117 6.91 6.23 9.99
C ALA A 117 7.81 6.91 8.95
N ARG A 118 7.22 7.48 7.89
CA ARG A 118 7.94 8.27 6.88
C ARG A 118 8.53 9.56 7.42
N LYS A 119 7.80 10.28 8.29
CA LYS A 119 8.33 11.49 8.94
C LYS A 119 9.57 11.17 9.78
N VAL A 120 9.57 10.04 10.49
CA VAL A 120 10.74 9.58 11.26
C VAL A 120 11.87 9.16 10.34
N ALA A 121 11.59 8.34 9.32
CA ALA A 121 12.62 7.85 8.38
C ALA A 121 13.32 8.99 7.62
N ASN A 122 12.58 10.06 7.28
CA ASN A 122 13.14 11.22 6.57
C ASN A 122 14.14 12.04 7.39
N LYS A 123 14.21 11.84 8.71
CA LYS A 123 15.20 12.51 9.58
C LYS A 123 16.55 11.80 9.62
N ILE A 124 16.66 10.62 8.99
CA ILE A 124 17.92 9.87 8.93
C ILE A 124 18.85 10.55 7.92
N GLU A 125 20.04 10.95 8.35
CA GLU A 125 21.02 11.62 7.48
C GLU A 125 21.67 10.64 6.48
N SER A 126 21.99 9.43 6.91
CA SER A 126 22.59 8.41 6.04
C SER A 126 21.60 7.91 5.00
N GLU A 127 21.91 8.08 3.71
CA GLU A 127 21.08 7.55 2.60
C GLU A 127 20.94 6.02 2.66
N ARG A 128 22.02 5.31 3.03
CA ARG A 128 21.95 3.85 3.24
C ARG A 128 21.01 3.50 4.38
N GLY A 129 21.15 4.16 5.53
CA GLY A 129 20.30 3.91 6.69
C GLY A 129 18.82 4.22 6.41
N LYS A 130 18.57 5.32 5.71
CA LYS A 130 17.25 5.74 5.23
C LYS A 130 16.65 4.70 4.29
N ALA A 131 17.41 4.24 3.28
CA ALA A 131 16.95 3.22 2.34
C ALA A 131 16.58 1.90 3.04
N ILE A 132 17.35 1.48 4.05
CA ILE A 132 17.04 0.29 4.86
C ILE A 132 15.72 0.48 5.61
N VAL A 133 15.52 1.62 6.28
CA VAL A 133 14.26 1.88 6.99
C VAL A 133 13.06 1.92 6.03
N TYR A 134 13.23 2.51 4.86
CA TYR A 134 12.19 2.50 3.82
C TYR A 134 11.87 1.09 3.33
N HIS A 135 12.87 0.23 3.17
CA HIS A 135 12.66 -1.17 2.80
C HIS A 135 12.04 -2.01 3.92
N ASP A 136 12.52 -1.89 5.15
CA ASP A 136 12.18 -2.83 6.23
C ASP A 136 10.93 -2.42 7.00
N LYS A 137 10.56 -1.13 6.99
CA LYS A 137 9.38 -0.63 7.69
C LYS A 137 8.31 -0.11 6.74
N ILE A 138 8.67 0.76 5.81
CA ILE A 138 7.66 1.45 4.99
C ILE A 138 7.12 0.54 3.89
N ALA A 139 7.97 -0.16 3.13
CA ALA A 139 7.52 -1.04 2.06
C ALA A 139 6.54 -2.14 2.53
N PRO A 140 6.74 -2.82 3.69
CA PRO A 140 5.75 -3.76 4.22
C PRO A 140 4.38 -3.13 4.52
N MET A 141 4.36 -1.90 5.04
CA MET A 141 3.09 -1.19 5.31
C MET A 141 2.30 -0.92 4.03
N LEU A 142 2.97 -0.68 2.90
CA LEU A 142 2.27 -0.55 1.61
C LEU A 142 1.54 -1.84 1.24
N GLU A 143 2.19 -3.00 1.42
CA GLU A 143 1.59 -4.30 1.12
C GLU A 143 0.43 -4.64 2.07
N GLU A 144 0.54 -4.29 3.36
CA GLU A 144 -0.55 -4.45 4.33
C GLU A 144 -1.78 -3.60 3.96
N ILE A 145 -1.58 -2.32 3.66
CA ILE A 145 -2.67 -1.42 3.21
C ILE A 145 -3.30 -1.97 1.93
N ARG A 146 -2.46 -2.35 0.96
CA ARG A 146 -2.90 -2.90 -0.32
C ARG A 146 -3.73 -4.17 -0.15
N TYR A 147 -3.34 -5.08 0.73
CA TYR A 147 -4.10 -6.29 1.00
C TYR A 147 -5.55 -5.99 1.40
N HIS A 148 -5.78 -4.99 2.25
CA HIS A 148 -7.12 -4.60 2.65
C HIS A 148 -7.90 -3.92 1.51
N ILE A 149 -7.23 -3.11 0.69
CA ILE A 149 -7.82 -2.49 -0.52
C ILE A 149 -8.26 -3.57 -1.52
N ASP A 150 -7.40 -4.54 -1.83
CA ASP A 150 -7.69 -5.62 -2.77
C ASP A 150 -8.87 -6.48 -2.29
N LYS A 151 -9.05 -6.63 -0.98
CA LYS A 151 -10.23 -7.31 -0.42
C LYS A 151 -11.50 -6.47 -0.52
N LEU A 152 -11.41 -5.15 -0.32
CA LEU A 152 -12.54 -4.25 -0.56
C LEU A 152 -12.96 -4.25 -2.04
N GLU A 153 -12.02 -4.33 -2.99
CA GLU A 153 -12.31 -4.41 -4.43
C GLU A 153 -13.22 -5.60 -4.80
N LEU A 154 -13.11 -6.71 -4.06
CA LEU A 154 -13.92 -7.91 -4.28
C LEU A 154 -15.34 -7.81 -3.70
N ILE A 155 -15.52 -6.97 -2.68
CA ILE A 155 -16.78 -6.81 -1.95
C ILE A 155 -17.62 -5.68 -2.56
N VAL A 156 -16.97 -4.58 -2.91
CA VAL A 156 -17.64 -3.39 -3.43
C VAL A 156 -18.09 -3.61 -4.87
N ASP A 157 -19.27 -3.08 -5.21
CA ASP A 157 -19.82 -3.15 -6.56
C ASP A 157 -18.85 -2.55 -7.60
N ASN A 158 -18.68 -3.25 -8.71
CA ASN A 158 -17.81 -2.85 -9.81
C ASN A 158 -18.18 -1.49 -10.40
N GLN A 159 -19.48 -1.14 -10.40
CA GLN A 159 -19.95 0.14 -10.94
C GLN A 159 -19.54 1.34 -10.07
N MET A 160 -19.37 1.12 -8.76
CA MET A 160 -18.96 2.16 -7.81
C MET A 160 -17.45 2.25 -7.68
N TRP A 161 -16.73 1.16 -7.94
CA TRP A 161 -15.28 1.11 -7.83
C TRP A 161 -14.61 2.06 -8.83
N THR A 162 -13.83 3.01 -8.32
CA THR A 162 -13.30 4.14 -9.11
C THR A 162 -12.08 3.79 -9.95
N LEU A 163 -11.38 2.71 -9.61
CA LEU A 163 -10.15 2.29 -10.28
C LEU A 163 -10.43 1.13 -11.24
N PRO A 164 -9.82 1.10 -12.42
CA PRO A 164 -9.98 -0.03 -13.33
C PRO A 164 -9.41 -1.30 -12.69
N LYS A 165 -10.16 -2.39 -12.75
CA LYS A 165 -9.73 -3.68 -12.20
C LYS A 165 -8.62 -4.26 -13.05
N TYR A 166 -7.81 -5.17 -12.47
CA TYR A 166 -6.74 -5.84 -13.20
C TYR A 166 -7.19 -6.51 -14.50
N ARG A 167 -8.39 -7.11 -14.50
CA ARG A 167 -8.96 -7.71 -15.72
C ARG A 167 -9.19 -6.68 -16.83
N GLU A 168 -9.62 -5.49 -16.46
CA GLU A 168 -9.91 -4.41 -17.40
C GLU A 168 -8.61 -3.86 -17.98
N LEU A 169 -7.62 -3.61 -17.13
CA LEU A 169 -6.28 -3.16 -17.54
C LEU A 169 -5.55 -4.14 -18.47
N LEU A 170 -5.75 -5.45 -18.27
CA LEU A 170 -5.03 -6.48 -19.01
C LEU A 170 -5.70 -6.92 -20.31
N PHE A 171 -7.03 -6.82 -20.41
CA PHE A 171 -7.77 -7.45 -21.50
C PHE A 171 -8.73 -6.53 -22.27
N ILE A 172 -9.06 -5.35 -21.74
CA ILE A 172 -9.92 -4.39 -22.47
C ILE A 172 -9.00 -3.51 -23.31
N ARG A 173 -9.10 -3.70 -24.64
CA ARG A 173 -8.47 -2.86 -25.67
C ARG A 173 -9.47 -1.86 -26.22
#